data_AF-A0A8R1EQP9-F1
#
_entry.id   AF-A0A8R1EQP9-F1
#
_cell.length_a   1.000
_cell.length_b   1.000
_cell.length_c   1.000
_cell.angle_alpha   90.00
_cell.angle_beta   90.00
_cell.angle_gamma   90.00
#
_symmetry.space_group_name_H-M   'P 1'
#
loop_
_entity.id
_entity.type
_entity.pdbx_description
1 polymer ?
#
loop_
_entity_poly.entity_id
_entity_poly.type
_entity_poly.pdbx_seq_one_letter_code
_entity_poly.pdbx_strand_id
1 'polypeptide(L)'
;MADNEWYDSYISNYYGRHYFFLILETGATAVYVERPTRFKIGSFFKVKIARTPEATENMKAQHQVIQLKPMEPLGMVRVEKIAGGHINVYITTIADVISYVETRRGRVAKLFNDKFGTFIDMNNLVQPGEKRVEFEFKSIISPLNKYLSVFVPTNIIGYLRLNVKRVIGFVHSPFRNGGYNVWSSDLKEDAWLPEKFCPGTKDLYGFWIEMTVDDHFDVVEQITVQREDIFVTRLVVDYPEVNIF
;
A
#
# COMPACT_ATOMS: atom_id res chain seq x y z
N MET A 1 19.73 4.76 8.58
CA MET A 1 20.34 4.40 7.29
C MET A 1 21.75 3.98 7.59
N ALA A 2 22.12 2.78 7.17
CA ALA A 2 23.49 2.32 7.25
C ALA A 2 24.24 2.82 6.00
N ASP A 3 25.46 3.30 6.21
CA ASP A 3 26.30 3.67 5.08
C ASP A 3 26.58 2.42 4.22
N ASN A 4 26.73 2.62 2.92
CA ASN A 4 27.13 1.59 1.95
C ASN A 4 26.10 0.49 1.61
N GLU A 5 24.86 0.60 2.11
CA GLU A 5 23.71 -0.19 1.64
C GLU A 5 23.09 0.37 0.36
N TRP A 6 22.37 -0.48 -0.38
CA TRP A 6 21.64 -0.07 -1.57
C TRP A 6 20.21 0.35 -1.22
N TYR A 7 19.87 1.58 -1.56
CA TYR A 7 18.55 2.15 -1.34
C TYR A 7 17.83 2.46 -2.65
N ASP A 8 16.53 2.21 -2.68
CA ASP A 8 15.68 2.59 -3.81
C ASP A 8 15.37 4.08 -3.76
N SER A 9 15.49 4.73 -4.90
CA SER A 9 15.38 6.18 -4.99
C SER A 9 14.90 6.65 -6.36
N TYR A 10 14.47 7.90 -6.43
CA TYR A 10 14.28 8.60 -7.70
C TYR A 10 14.85 10.00 -7.67
N ILE A 11 15.13 10.54 -8.85
CA ILE A 11 15.60 11.91 -9.01
C ILE A 11 14.43 12.86 -8.79
N SER A 12 14.40 13.51 -7.64
CA SER A 12 13.34 14.46 -7.26
C SER A 12 13.54 15.85 -7.87
N ASN A 13 14.80 16.27 -8.05
CA ASN A 13 15.14 17.58 -8.61
C ASN A 13 16.59 17.62 -9.12
N TYR A 14 16.95 18.67 -9.85
CA TYR A 14 18.33 19.04 -10.11
C TYR A 14 18.55 20.54 -9.98
N TYR A 15 19.75 20.95 -9.55
CA TYR A 15 20.16 22.36 -9.53
C TYR A 15 21.65 22.48 -9.85
N GLY A 16 21.97 23.20 -10.93
CA GLY A 16 23.35 23.27 -11.44
C GLY A 16 23.88 21.88 -11.76
N ARG A 17 24.93 21.45 -11.06
CA ARG A 17 25.57 20.13 -11.18
C ARG A 17 25.07 19.08 -10.17
N HIS A 18 24.05 19.41 -9.39
CA HIS A 18 23.58 18.56 -8.30
C HIS A 18 22.26 17.90 -8.67
N TYR A 19 22.22 16.58 -8.63
CA TYR A 19 21.01 15.77 -8.67
C TYR A 19 20.58 15.41 -7.26
N PHE A 20 19.31 15.62 -6.94
CA PHE A 20 18.73 15.29 -5.64
C PHE A 20 17.92 14.01 -5.73
N PHE A 21 18.44 12.95 -5.10
CA PHE A 21 17.79 11.65 -5.00
C PHE A 21 16.95 11.62 -3.72
N LEU A 22 15.66 11.30 -3.84
CA LEU A 22 14.83 10.99 -2.69
C LEU A 22 14.90 9.49 -2.42
N ILE A 23 15.33 9.12 -1.21
CA ILE A 23 15.37 7.74 -0.73
C ILE A 23 13.97 7.33 -0.29
N LEU A 24 13.41 6.29 -0.89
CA LEU A 24 12.00 5.93 -0.70
C LEU A 24 11.70 5.44 0.71
N GLU A 25 12.56 4.56 1.24
CA GLU A 25 12.36 3.94 2.55
C GLU A 25 12.38 4.94 3.70
N THR A 26 13.23 5.97 3.60
CA THR A 26 13.50 6.89 4.72
C THR A 26 12.97 8.29 4.49
N GLY A 27 12.61 8.64 3.25
CA GLY A 27 12.29 10.01 2.86
C GLY A 27 13.50 10.96 2.88
N ALA A 28 14.72 10.46 3.11
CA ALA A 28 15.91 11.30 3.13
C ALA A 28 16.31 11.74 1.72
N THR A 29 16.97 12.89 1.63
CA THR A 29 17.54 13.36 0.36
C THR A 29 19.05 13.12 0.32
N ALA A 30 19.54 12.56 -0.78
CA ALA A 30 20.96 12.40 -1.08
C ALA A 30 21.33 13.18 -2.35
N VAL A 31 22.54 13.73 -2.39
CA VAL A 31 23.04 14.54 -3.51
C VAL A 31 24.07 13.75 -4.32
N TYR A 32 23.94 13.82 -5.64
CA TYR A 32 24.96 13.33 -6.57
C TYR A 32 25.46 14.48 -7.43
N VAL A 33 26.78 14.64 -7.53
CA VAL A 33 27.41 15.70 -8.33
C VAL A 33 27.79 15.13 -9.69
N GLU A 34 27.23 15.68 -10.75
CA GLU A 34 27.48 15.26 -12.13
C GLU A 34 27.22 16.39 -13.13
N ARG A 35 27.67 16.24 -14.37
CA ARG A 35 27.29 17.12 -15.47
C ARG A 35 25.76 17.23 -15.57
N PRO A 36 25.21 18.44 -15.79
CA PRO A 36 23.79 18.63 -16.01
C PRO A 36 23.28 17.76 -17.17
N THR A 37 21.99 17.45 -17.17
CA THR A 37 21.26 16.72 -18.23
C THR A 37 21.66 15.28 -18.52
N ARG A 38 22.55 14.66 -17.72
CA ARG A 38 22.86 13.22 -17.84
C ARG A 38 21.65 12.34 -17.52
N PHE A 39 20.86 12.73 -16.52
CA PHE A 39 19.71 11.97 -16.06
C PHE A 39 18.42 12.78 -16.16
N LYS A 40 17.32 12.08 -16.46
CA LYS A 40 15.97 12.65 -16.50
C LYS A 40 15.38 12.69 -15.09
N ILE A 41 14.79 13.83 -14.69
CA ILE A 41 14.03 13.93 -13.44
C ILE A 41 12.94 12.85 -13.41
N GLY A 42 12.77 12.23 -12.24
CA GLY A 42 11.81 11.16 -12.03
C GLY A 42 12.34 9.77 -12.40
N SER A 43 13.54 9.67 -12.94
CA SER A 43 14.17 8.36 -13.18
C SER A 43 14.52 7.68 -11.86
N PHE A 44 14.33 6.36 -11.80
CA PHE A 44 14.61 5.54 -10.62
C PHE A 44 16.01 4.94 -10.66
N PHE A 45 16.64 4.87 -9.49
CA PHE A 45 17.96 4.29 -9.30
C PHE A 45 18.04 3.59 -7.94
N LYS A 46 18.85 2.53 -7.89
CA LYS A 46 19.43 2.09 -6.63
C LYS A 46 20.66 2.94 -6.35
N VAL A 47 20.79 3.47 -5.14
CA VAL A 47 21.92 4.32 -4.72
C VAL A 47 22.57 3.78 -3.45
N LYS A 48 23.90 3.89 -3.38
CA LYS A 48 24.63 3.82 -2.11
C LYS A 48 24.95 5.22 -1.66
N ILE A 49 24.79 5.45 -0.36
CA ILE A 49 25.01 6.75 0.25
C ILE A 49 26.09 6.69 1.33
N ALA A 50 26.69 7.84 1.57
CA ALA A 50 27.52 8.12 2.75
C ALA A 50 27.08 9.47 3.34
N ARG A 51 27.20 9.61 4.65
CA ARG A 51 26.95 10.91 5.31
C ARG A 51 27.94 11.96 4.80
N THR A 52 27.44 13.13 4.47
CA THR A 52 28.30 14.23 4.01
C THR A 52 29.04 14.82 5.21
N PRO A 53 30.39 14.83 5.24
CA PRO A 53 31.15 15.36 6.38
C PRO A 53 30.90 16.86 6.64
N GLU A 54 30.60 17.61 5.58
CA GLU A 54 30.35 19.05 5.60
C GLU A 54 28.87 19.41 5.76
N ALA A 55 27.97 18.44 5.96
CA ALA A 55 26.55 18.74 6.09
C ALA A 55 26.27 19.55 7.36
N THR A 56 25.75 20.76 7.17
CA THR A 56 25.27 21.62 8.25
C THR A 56 23.80 21.34 8.55
N GLU A 57 23.32 21.78 9.72
CA GLU A 57 21.90 21.67 10.11
C GLU A 57 20.93 22.44 9.19
N ASN A 58 21.45 23.27 8.29
CA ASN A 58 20.60 24.00 7.34
C ASN A 58 20.48 23.32 5.98
N MET A 59 21.25 22.24 5.74
CA MET A 59 21.21 21.52 4.48
C MET A 59 20.10 20.46 4.49
N LYS A 60 19.21 20.50 3.49
CA LYS A 60 18.17 19.47 3.34
C LYS A 60 18.76 18.09 3.06
N ALA A 61 19.80 18.02 2.24
CA ALA A 61 20.49 16.78 1.92
C ALA A 61 21.69 16.58 2.86
N GLN A 62 21.62 15.55 3.70
CA GLN A 62 22.65 15.19 4.68
C GLN A 62 23.59 14.08 4.17
N HIS A 63 23.32 13.55 2.97
CA HIS A 63 24.02 12.41 2.39
C HIS A 63 24.46 12.71 0.97
N GLN A 64 25.54 12.06 0.55
CA GLN A 64 26.04 12.04 -0.81
C GLN A 64 25.86 10.64 -1.41
N VAL A 65 25.44 10.57 -2.67
CA VAL A 65 25.42 9.34 -3.45
C VAL A 65 26.86 9.01 -3.87
N ILE A 66 27.37 7.85 -3.46
CA ILE A 66 28.72 7.37 -3.78
C ILE A 66 28.72 6.35 -4.93
N GLN A 67 27.62 5.62 -5.09
CA GLN A 67 27.40 4.70 -6.21
C GLN A 67 25.93 4.73 -6.60
N LEU A 68 25.64 4.54 -7.89
CA LEU A 68 24.27 4.42 -8.39
C LEU A 68 24.21 3.44 -9.56
N LYS A 69 23.05 2.79 -9.71
CA LYS A 69 22.74 1.96 -10.88
C LYS A 69 21.26 2.12 -11.25
N PRO A 70 20.93 2.13 -12.55
CA PRO A 70 19.54 2.25 -12.98
C PRO A 70 18.72 1.08 -12.46
N MET A 71 17.42 1.31 -12.29
CA MET A 71 16.44 0.28 -11.97
C MET A 71 15.15 0.52 -12.73
N GLU A 72 14.32 -0.52 -12.81
CA GLU A 72 12.98 -0.38 -13.36
C GLU A 72 12.16 0.64 -12.56
N PRO A 73 11.36 1.49 -13.23
CA PRO A 73 10.48 2.42 -12.54
C PRO A 73 9.51 1.68 -11.60
N LEU A 74 9.36 2.20 -10.39
CA LEU A 74 8.43 1.63 -9.40
C LEU A 74 6.98 2.14 -9.58
N GLY A 75 6.78 3.07 -10.50
CA GLY A 75 5.48 3.63 -10.87
C GLY A 75 5.61 4.49 -12.12
N MET A 76 4.47 4.91 -12.67
CA MET A 76 4.45 5.83 -13.81
C MET A 76 4.78 7.24 -13.33
N VAL A 77 5.63 7.95 -14.08
CA VAL A 77 6.14 9.25 -13.64
C VAL A 77 5.68 10.37 -14.54
N ARG A 78 5.11 11.41 -13.92
CA ARG A 78 4.80 12.69 -14.55
C ARG A 78 5.60 13.79 -13.86
N VAL A 79 6.22 14.66 -14.66
CA VAL A 79 7.00 15.80 -14.16
C VAL A 79 6.31 17.09 -14.57
N GLU A 80 6.09 17.97 -13.61
CA GLU A 80 5.49 19.28 -13.81
C GLU A 80 6.49 20.37 -13.42
N LYS A 81 6.71 21.33 -14.32
CA LYS A 81 7.49 22.53 -14.02
C LYS A 81 6.52 23.65 -13.67
N ILE A 82 6.66 24.21 -12.47
CA ILE A 82 5.85 25.34 -12.01
C ILE A 82 6.64 26.66 -12.10
N ALA A 83 5.94 27.79 -11.93
CA ALA A 83 6.55 29.11 -11.94
C ALA A 83 7.72 29.20 -10.94
N GLY A 84 8.79 29.91 -11.32
CA GLY A 84 10.01 30.00 -10.52
C GLY A 84 11.00 28.85 -10.71
N GLY A 85 10.75 27.93 -11.65
CA GLY A 85 11.68 26.84 -11.96
C GLY A 85 11.64 25.67 -10.98
N HIS A 86 10.67 25.66 -10.06
CA HIS A 86 10.42 24.51 -9.20
C HIS A 86 9.82 23.35 -10.02
N ILE A 87 10.14 22.14 -9.58
CA ILE A 87 9.78 20.91 -10.28
C ILE A 87 9.06 20.00 -9.31
N ASN A 88 7.86 19.57 -9.70
CA ASN A 88 7.12 18.53 -9.00
C ASN A 88 7.26 17.21 -9.77
N VAL A 89 7.57 16.16 -9.03
CA VAL A 89 7.55 14.78 -9.53
C VAL A 89 6.34 14.10 -8.93
N TYR A 90 5.46 13.64 -9.80
CA TYR A 90 4.30 12.85 -9.45
C TYR A 90 4.53 11.41 -9.88
N ILE A 91 4.18 10.49 -9.00
CA ILE A 91 4.30 9.05 -9.24
C ILE A 91 2.90 8.47 -9.11
N THR A 92 2.49 7.74 -10.14
CA THR A 92 1.25 6.96 -10.15
C THR A 92 1.57 5.50 -9.86
N THR A 93 0.83 4.93 -8.91
CA THR A 93 0.92 3.51 -8.56
C THR A 93 -0.44 3.02 -8.05
N ILE A 94 -0.51 1.72 -7.72
CA ILE A 94 -1.69 1.08 -7.17
C ILE A 94 -1.46 0.83 -5.67
N ALA A 95 -2.43 1.15 -4.83
CA ALA A 95 -2.41 0.78 -3.42
C ALA A 95 -3.73 0.14 -2.98
N ASP A 96 -3.61 -0.69 -1.95
CA ASP A 96 -4.75 -1.27 -1.26
C ASP A 96 -5.11 -0.42 -0.04
N VAL A 97 -6.40 -0.26 0.20
CA VAL A 97 -6.94 0.33 1.43
C VAL A 97 -6.86 -0.73 2.51
N ILE A 98 -5.88 -0.60 3.39
CA ILE A 98 -5.63 -1.60 4.44
C ILE A 98 -6.35 -1.29 5.75
N SER A 99 -6.68 -0.01 5.99
CA SER A 99 -7.49 0.41 7.14
C SER A 99 -7.97 1.84 6.96
N TYR A 100 -8.67 2.35 7.97
CA TYR A 100 -9.00 3.76 8.09
C TYR A 100 -8.45 4.32 9.40
N VAL A 101 -8.08 5.60 9.40
CA VAL A 101 -7.50 6.30 10.56
C VAL A 101 -8.37 7.51 10.89
N GLU A 102 -8.67 7.68 12.18
CA GLU A 102 -9.36 8.87 12.67
C GLU A 102 -8.40 10.06 12.74
N THR A 103 -8.79 11.17 12.12
CA THR A 103 -8.05 12.43 12.15
C THR A 103 -8.94 13.54 12.70
N ARG A 104 -8.33 14.70 13.00
CA ARG A 104 -9.10 15.91 13.38
C ARG A 104 -10.11 16.35 12.30
N ARG A 105 -9.94 15.90 11.05
CA ARG A 105 -10.78 16.26 9.91
C ARG A 105 -11.77 15.15 9.53
N GLY A 106 -11.83 14.08 10.32
CA GLY A 106 -12.64 12.89 10.08
C GLY A 106 -11.80 11.66 9.75
N ARG A 107 -12.51 10.59 9.41
CA ARG A 107 -11.96 9.28 9.08
C ARG A 107 -11.41 9.28 7.66
N VAL A 108 -10.15 8.92 7.48
CA VAL A 108 -9.47 8.87 6.17
C VAL A 108 -8.85 7.51 5.90
N ALA A 109 -8.62 7.18 4.63
CA ALA A 109 -8.03 5.90 4.23
C ALA A 109 -6.52 5.82 4.56
N LYS A 110 -6.09 4.65 5.04
CA LYS A 110 -4.69 4.23 5.10
C LYS A 110 -4.44 3.28 3.93
N LEU A 111 -3.53 3.68 3.06
CA LEU A 111 -3.17 2.97 1.84
C LEU A 111 -1.84 2.23 2.04
N PHE A 112 -1.68 1.09 1.39
CA PHE A 112 -0.41 0.37 1.33
C PHE A 112 -0.08 -0.07 -0.10
N ASN A 113 1.17 0.11 -0.47
CA ASN A 113 1.77 -0.46 -1.67
C ASN A 113 3.14 -1.05 -1.30
N ASP A 114 3.51 -2.16 -1.94
CA ASP A 114 4.74 -2.90 -1.67
C ASP A 114 6.03 -2.14 -2.02
N LYS A 115 5.97 -1.16 -2.94
CA LYS A 115 7.12 -0.38 -3.40
C LYS A 115 7.39 0.85 -2.55
N PHE A 116 6.33 1.53 -2.13
CA PHE A 116 6.45 2.84 -1.47
C PHE A 116 5.98 2.80 0.00
N GLY A 117 5.42 1.69 0.46
CA GLY A 117 4.99 1.49 1.83
C GLY A 117 3.59 2.04 2.12
N THR A 118 3.44 2.70 3.27
CA THR A 118 2.14 3.18 3.76
C THR A 118 1.95 4.67 3.48
N PHE A 119 0.74 5.04 3.05
CA PHE A 119 0.29 6.43 2.89
C PHE A 119 -0.96 6.68 3.71
N ILE A 120 -1.11 7.92 4.17
CA ILE A 120 -2.36 8.40 4.73
C ILE A 120 -2.96 9.38 3.72
N ASP A 121 -4.21 9.11 3.33
CA ASP A 121 -4.98 9.98 2.46
C ASP A 121 -5.51 11.20 3.24
N MET A 122 -4.60 12.09 3.61
CA MET A 122 -4.89 13.28 4.43
C MET A 122 -5.89 14.25 3.78
N ASN A 123 -6.14 14.10 2.48
CA ASN A 123 -7.09 14.89 1.71
C ASN A 123 -8.43 14.18 1.50
N ASN A 124 -8.61 12.98 2.06
CA ASN A 124 -9.82 12.18 1.96
C ASN A 124 -10.33 12.01 0.53
N LEU A 125 -9.41 11.66 -0.38
CA LEU A 125 -9.64 11.46 -1.80
C LEU A 125 -10.30 10.10 -2.11
N VAL A 126 -10.01 9.07 -1.32
CA VAL A 126 -10.53 7.70 -1.51
C VAL A 126 -12.00 7.64 -1.10
N GLN A 127 -12.85 7.17 -2.01
CA GLN A 127 -14.27 6.97 -1.72
C GLN A 127 -14.49 5.87 -0.65
N PRO A 128 -15.48 6.05 0.24
CA PRO A 128 -15.81 5.03 1.23
C PRO A 128 -16.17 3.68 0.60
N GLY A 129 -15.60 2.59 1.12
CA GLY A 129 -15.87 1.22 0.67
C GLY A 129 -14.98 0.72 -0.46
N GLU A 130 -14.21 1.61 -1.08
CA GLU A 130 -13.21 1.23 -2.09
C GLU A 130 -12.01 0.55 -1.42
N LYS A 131 -11.47 -0.47 -2.09
CA LYS A 131 -10.41 -1.33 -1.52
C LYS A 131 -9.09 -1.28 -2.26
N ARG A 132 -9.09 -0.93 -3.55
CA ARG A 132 -7.89 -0.83 -4.37
C ARG A 132 -8.00 0.37 -5.30
N VAL A 133 -6.99 1.24 -5.24
CA VAL A 133 -6.98 2.52 -5.95
C VAL A 133 -5.71 2.65 -6.76
N GLU A 134 -5.86 3.14 -7.98
CA GLU A 134 -4.77 3.76 -8.72
C GLU A 134 -4.73 5.23 -8.30
N PHE A 135 -3.60 5.68 -7.77
CA PHE A 135 -3.47 7.03 -7.22
C PHE A 135 -2.15 7.66 -7.64
N GLU A 136 -2.19 8.98 -7.77
CA GLU A 136 -1.01 9.82 -7.94
C GLU A 136 -0.60 10.37 -6.58
N PHE A 137 0.70 10.37 -6.30
CA PHE A 137 1.26 11.01 -5.11
C PHE A 137 2.53 11.79 -5.45
N LYS A 138 2.90 12.68 -4.53
CA LYS A 138 4.17 13.40 -4.57
C LYS A 138 4.84 13.41 -3.20
N SER A 139 6.15 13.62 -3.19
CA SER A 139 6.88 13.90 -1.96
C SER A 139 6.74 15.37 -1.56
N ILE A 140 6.45 15.64 -0.29
CA ILE A 140 6.58 16.97 0.31
C ILE A 140 7.60 16.95 1.45
N ILE A 141 8.01 18.11 1.95
CA ILE A 141 8.84 18.17 3.17
C ILE A 141 7.98 17.73 4.35
N SER A 142 8.53 16.88 5.22
CA SER A 142 7.82 16.45 6.43
C SER A 142 7.58 17.64 7.36
N PRO A 143 6.35 17.81 7.90
CA PRO A 143 6.05 18.86 8.86
C PRO A 143 6.74 18.66 10.22
N LEU A 144 7.15 17.42 10.52
CA LEU A 144 7.81 17.08 11.80
C LEU A 144 9.34 17.12 11.70
N ASN A 145 9.90 16.93 10.50
CA ASN A 145 11.34 16.87 10.30
C ASN A 145 11.73 17.44 8.93
N LYS A 146 12.31 18.65 8.91
CA LYS A 146 12.69 19.36 7.68
C LYS A 146 13.70 18.60 6.78
N TYR A 147 14.40 17.61 7.31
CA TYR A 147 15.38 16.80 6.56
C TYR A 147 14.77 15.59 5.86
N LEU A 148 13.51 15.27 6.19
CA LEU A 148 12.79 14.14 5.61
C LEU A 148 11.65 14.62 4.73
N SER A 149 11.28 13.78 3.78
CA SER A 149 10.12 13.94 2.95
C SER A 149 9.10 12.85 3.22
N VAL A 150 7.83 13.19 3.08
CA VAL A 150 6.71 12.24 3.18
C VAL A 150 5.96 12.21 1.87
N PHE A 151 5.46 11.04 1.51
CA PHE A 151 4.64 10.84 0.33
C PHE A 151 3.18 11.14 0.66
N VAL A 152 2.56 11.99 -0.15
CA VAL A 152 1.19 12.44 0.05
C VAL A 152 0.38 12.19 -1.22
N PRO A 153 -0.72 11.44 -1.14
CA PRO A 153 -1.66 11.29 -2.25
C PRO A 153 -2.19 12.65 -2.71
N THR A 154 -2.21 12.86 -4.03
CA THR A 154 -2.67 14.10 -4.66
C THR A 154 -3.89 13.91 -5.54
N ASN A 155 -4.10 12.72 -6.10
CA ASN A 155 -5.25 12.43 -6.94
C ASN A 155 -5.58 10.94 -6.97
N ILE A 156 -6.87 10.60 -7.14
CA ILE A 156 -7.29 9.24 -7.52
C ILE A 156 -7.44 9.21 -9.03
N ILE A 157 -6.71 8.28 -9.66
CA ILE A 157 -6.77 8.06 -11.11
C ILE A 157 -7.93 7.11 -11.44
N GLY A 158 -8.10 6.07 -10.63
CA GLY A 158 -9.17 5.10 -10.81
C GLY A 158 -9.35 4.15 -9.64
N TYR A 159 -10.52 3.52 -9.61
CA TYR A 159 -10.85 2.45 -8.68
C TYR A 159 -10.71 1.11 -9.40
N LEU A 160 -9.91 0.22 -8.85
CA LEU A 160 -9.60 -1.05 -9.48
C LEU A 160 -10.38 -2.15 -8.78
N ARG A 161 -10.98 -3.04 -9.57
CA ARG A 161 -11.63 -4.23 -9.02
C ARG A 161 -10.55 -5.17 -8.47
N LEU A 162 -10.80 -5.70 -7.27
CA LEU A 162 -10.01 -6.80 -6.75
C LEU A 162 -10.26 -8.05 -7.60
N ASN A 163 -9.27 -8.96 -7.64
CA ASN A 163 -9.56 -10.28 -8.18
C ASN A 163 -10.48 -10.99 -7.19
N VAL A 164 -11.36 -11.81 -7.74
CA VAL A 164 -12.30 -12.60 -6.95
C VAL A 164 -12.20 -14.06 -7.36
N LYS A 165 -12.38 -14.95 -6.40
CA LYS A 165 -12.50 -16.39 -6.65
C LYS A 165 -13.66 -16.97 -5.89
N ARG A 166 -14.30 -17.97 -6.50
CA ARG A 166 -15.34 -18.76 -5.86
C ARG A 166 -14.69 -19.90 -5.09
N VAL A 167 -15.04 -20.04 -3.81
CA VAL A 167 -14.50 -21.05 -2.91
C VAL A 167 -15.61 -21.64 -2.05
N ILE A 168 -15.38 -22.85 -1.56
CA ILE A 168 -16.21 -23.49 -0.55
C ILE A 168 -15.49 -23.39 0.79
N GLY A 169 -16.22 -23.02 1.84
CA GLY A 169 -15.66 -22.90 3.18
C GLY A 169 -16.65 -23.26 4.28
N PHE A 170 -16.12 -23.38 5.49
CA PHE A 170 -16.84 -23.79 6.68
C PHE A 170 -16.89 -22.65 7.70
N VAL A 171 -18.09 -22.28 8.11
CA VAL A 171 -18.32 -21.17 9.04
C VAL A 171 -18.04 -21.63 10.46
N HIS A 172 -17.02 -21.06 11.12
CA HIS A 172 -16.51 -21.61 12.38
C HIS A 172 -16.45 -20.65 13.56
N SER A 173 -16.63 -19.35 13.36
CA SER A 173 -16.77 -18.41 14.48
C SER A 173 -17.56 -17.16 14.10
N PRO A 174 -18.48 -16.69 14.96
CA PRO A 174 -19.05 -15.37 14.81
C PRO A 174 -17.99 -14.31 15.14
N PHE A 175 -18.01 -13.18 14.44
CA PHE A 175 -17.09 -12.08 14.71
C PHE A 175 -17.75 -11.06 15.65
N ARG A 176 -16.92 -10.45 16.52
CA ARG A 176 -17.40 -9.53 17.57
C ARG A 176 -18.20 -8.33 17.05
N ASN A 177 -18.06 -7.98 15.77
CA ASN A 177 -18.71 -6.82 15.14
C ASN A 177 -19.84 -7.21 14.16
N GLY A 178 -20.33 -8.45 14.22
CA GLY A 178 -21.40 -8.99 13.36
C GLY A 178 -20.86 -9.58 12.06
N GLY A 179 -21.34 -10.78 11.68
CA GLY A 179 -20.81 -11.63 10.59
C GLY A 179 -20.02 -12.84 11.11
N TYR A 180 -19.30 -13.54 10.23
CA TYR A 180 -18.60 -14.80 10.57
C TYR A 180 -17.20 -14.95 9.95
N ASN A 181 -16.29 -15.68 10.61
CA ASN A 181 -15.08 -16.20 9.98
C ASN A 181 -15.39 -17.53 9.30
N VAL A 182 -14.80 -17.72 8.12
CA VAL A 182 -15.01 -18.89 7.28
C VAL A 182 -13.66 -19.48 6.88
N TRP A 183 -13.42 -20.70 7.30
CA TRP A 183 -12.22 -21.43 6.93
C TRP A 183 -12.40 -22.09 5.56
N SER A 184 -11.35 -22.18 4.76
CA SER A 184 -11.35 -22.93 3.50
C SER A 184 -9.94 -23.43 3.18
N SER A 185 -9.83 -24.65 2.66
CA SER A 185 -8.56 -25.21 2.18
C SER A 185 -7.97 -24.43 1.00
N ASP A 186 -8.81 -23.70 0.26
CA ASP A 186 -8.41 -22.92 -0.92
C ASP A 186 -7.94 -21.50 -0.56
N LEU A 187 -7.97 -21.14 0.72
CA LEU A 187 -7.55 -19.85 1.23
C LEU A 187 -6.31 -20.00 2.11
N LYS A 188 -5.43 -18.99 2.08
CA LYS A 188 -4.25 -18.96 2.96
C LYS A 188 -4.59 -18.51 4.38
N GLU A 189 -5.74 -17.84 4.56
CA GLU A 189 -6.22 -17.23 5.79
C GLU A 189 -7.76 -17.32 5.77
N ASP A 190 -8.40 -17.23 6.94
CA ASP A 190 -9.87 -17.30 7.05
C ASP A 190 -10.51 -16.11 6.33
N ALA A 191 -11.62 -16.37 5.64
CA ALA A 191 -12.41 -15.34 5.01
C ALA A 191 -13.33 -14.64 6.00
N TRP A 192 -13.49 -13.33 5.80
CA TRP A 192 -14.46 -12.53 6.52
C TRP A 192 -15.80 -12.53 5.77
N LEU A 193 -16.87 -13.01 6.43
CA LEU A 193 -18.25 -13.00 5.92
C LEU A 193 -19.08 -11.91 6.61
N PRO A 194 -19.30 -10.75 5.95
CA PRO A 194 -20.22 -9.73 6.43
C PRO A 194 -21.66 -10.24 6.55
N GLU A 195 -22.35 -9.85 7.62
CA GLU A 195 -23.76 -10.22 7.88
C GLU A 195 -24.71 -9.86 6.71
N LYS A 196 -24.45 -8.75 6.00
CA LYS A 196 -25.24 -8.33 4.83
C LYS A 196 -25.27 -9.34 3.67
N PHE A 197 -24.34 -10.28 3.65
CA PHE A 197 -24.25 -11.31 2.62
C PHE A 197 -24.77 -12.67 3.10
N CYS A 198 -25.18 -12.76 4.37
CA CYS A 198 -25.82 -13.93 4.94
C CYS A 198 -27.28 -14.03 4.48
N PRO A 199 -27.79 -15.24 4.18
CA PRO A 199 -29.18 -15.43 3.84
C PRO A 199 -30.07 -15.35 5.09
N GLY A 200 -30.59 -14.15 5.37
CA GLY A 200 -31.60 -13.89 6.41
C GLY A 200 -31.11 -14.17 7.84
N THR A 201 -32.05 -14.39 8.77
CA THR A 201 -31.77 -14.56 10.22
C THR A 201 -31.27 -15.95 10.61
N LYS A 202 -30.68 -16.71 9.69
CA LYS A 202 -30.14 -18.04 10.01
C LYS A 202 -28.79 -17.91 10.68
N ASP A 203 -28.63 -18.59 11.81
CA ASP A 203 -27.30 -18.88 12.35
C ASP A 203 -26.59 -19.81 11.36
N LEU A 204 -25.47 -19.32 10.81
CA LEU A 204 -24.67 -20.03 9.83
C LEU A 204 -23.53 -20.81 10.47
N TYR A 205 -23.34 -20.70 11.78
CA TYR A 205 -22.27 -21.38 12.49
C TYR A 205 -22.36 -22.89 12.30
N GLY A 206 -21.26 -23.51 11.85
CA GLY A 206 -21.19 -24.94 11.56
C GLY A 206 -21.67 -25.36 10.17
N PHE A 207 -21.99 -24.42 9.27
CA PHE A 207 -22.40 -24.75 7.90
C PHE A 207 -21.26 -24.64 6.89
N TRP A 208 -21.31 -25.52 5.90
CA TRP A 208 -20.58 -25.37 4.65
C TRP A 208 -21.28 -24.37 3.74
N ILE A 209 -20.52 -23.45 3.16
CA ILE A 209 -21.02 -22.40 2.27
C ILE A 209 -20.15 -22.31 1.03
N GLU A 210 -20.76 -21.92 -0.08
CA GLU A 210 -20.07 -21.44 -1.27
C GLU A 210 -20.14 -19.92 -1.31
N MET A 211 -18.99 -19.29 -1.55
CA MET A 211 -18.81 -17.85 -1.44
C MET A 211 -17.83 -17.35 -2.51
N THR A 212 -17.97 -16.08 -2.88
CA THR A 212 -16.98 -15.38 -3.71
C THR A 212 -16.18 -14.44 -2.82
N VAL A 213 -14.86 -14.62 -2.85
CA VAL A 213 -13.91 -13.98 -1.94
C VAL A 213 -12.91 -13.17 -2.75
N ASP A 214 -12.58 -11.96 -2.29
CA ASP A 214 -11.59 -11.10 -2.92
C ASP A 214 -10.15 -11.35 -2.43
N ASP A 215 -9.18 -10.64 -3.02
CA ASP A 215 -7.75 -10.71 -2.65
C ASP A 215 -7.47 -10.36 -1.17
N HIS A 216 -8.42 -9.74 -0.47
CA HIS A 216 -8.34 -9.37 0.96
C HIS A 216 -9.05 -10.37 1.86
N PHE A 217 -9.50 -11.50 1.33
CA PHE A 217 -10.25 -12.53 2.06
C PHE A 217 -11.62 -12.07 2.53
N ASP A 218 -12.18 -11.01 1.94
CA ASP A 218 -13.54 -10.60 2.24
C ASP A 218 -14.53 -11.29 1.28
N VAL A 219 -15.63 -11.80 1.82
CA VAL A 219 -16.78 -12.20 1.00
C VAL A 219 -17.42 -10.95 0.42
N VAL A 220 -17.62 -10.93 -0.90
CA VAL A 220 -18.05 -9.72 -1.64
C VAL A 220 -19.49 -9.76 -2.17
N GLU A 221 -20.16 -10.90 -2.07
CA GLU A 221 -21.54 -11.09 -2.53
C GLU A 221 -22.29 -12.12 -1.67
N GLN A 222 -23.59 -12.30 -1.95
CA GLN A 222 -24.41 -13.26 -1.22
C GLN A 222 -23.88 -14.69 -1.34
N ILE A 223 -23.85 -15.40 -0.21
CA ILE A 223 -23.38 -16.77 -0.14
C ILE A 223 -24.48 -17.78 -0.50
N THR A 224 -24.08 -19.01 -0.82
CA THR A 224 -24.99 -20.16 -0.93
C THR A 224 -24.66 -21.18 0.13
N VAL A 225 -25.62 -21.50 1.01
CA VAL A 225 -25.45 -22.56 2.02
C VAL A 225 -25.56 -23.92 1.34
N GLN A 226 -24.58 -24.80 1.58
CA GLN A 226 -24.59 -26.16 1.04
C GLN A 226 -25.66 -26.99 1.74
N ARG A 227 -26.33 -27.86 0.97
CA ARG A 227 -27.41 -28.71 1.51
C ARG A 227 -26.89 -29.90 2.33
N GLU A 228 -25.66 -30.30 2.05
CA GLU A 228 -24.98 -31.44 2.66
C GLU A 228 -23.56 -31.02 3.02
N ASP A 229 -22.99 -31.66 4.04
CA ASP A 229 -21.62 -31.42 4.44
C ASP A 229 -20.67 -31.90 3.35
N ILE A 230 -19.75 -31.02 2.94
CA ILE A 230 -18.77 -31.32 1.89
C ILE A 230 -17.71 -32.29 2.43
N PHE A 231 -17.33 -32.12 3.69
CA PHE A 231 -16.44 -33.01 4.42
C PHE A 231 -17.02 -33.28 5.81
N VAL A 232 -16.69 -34.45 6.38
CA VAL A 232 -17.01 -34.75 7.78
C VAL A 232 -16.29 -33.73 8.66
N THR A 233 -17.07 -32.91 9.36
CA THR A 233 -16.56 -31.76 10.08
C THR A 233 -17.15 -31.70 11.48
N ARG A 234 -16.33 -31.27 12.45
CA ARG A 234 -16.80 -30.89 13.78
C ARG A 234 -16.11 -29.62 14.24
N LEU A 235 -16.75 -28.90 15.15
CA LEU A 235 -16.18 -27.73 15.79
C LEU A 235 -15.55 -28.11 17.13
N VAL A 236 -14.29 -27.71 17.32
CA VAL A 236 -13.54 -27.87 18.56
C VAL A 236 -13.07 -26.50 19.01
N VAL A 237 -13.77 -25.90 19.98
CA VAL A 237 -13.46 -24.57 20.53
C VAL A 237 -13.37 -23.49 19.44
N ASP A 238 -14.41 -23.38 18.59
CA ASP A 238 -14.49 -22.42 17.47
C ASP A 238 -13.47 -22.63 16.34
N TYR A 239 -12.73 -23.74 16.34
CA TYR A 239 -11.89 -24.16 15.21
C TYR A 239 -12.50 -25.37 14.51
N PRO A 240 -12.47 -25.40 13.17
CA PRO A 240 -12.98 -26.53 12.42
C PRO A 240 -11.97 -27.67 12.39
N GLU A 241 -12.41 -28.87 12.80
CA GLU A 241 -11.71 -30.12 12.52
C GLU A 241 -12.38 -30.76 11.30
N VAL A 242 -11.68 -30.69 10.16
CA VAL A 242 -12.18 -31.12 8.86
C VAL A 242 -11.41 -32.36 8.41
N ASN A 243 -12.13 -33.43 8.09
CA ASN A 243 -11.51 -34.65 7.59
C ASN A 243 -11.46 -34.66 6.06
N ILE A 244 -10.29 -34.33 5.51
CA ILE A 244 -10.02 -34.28 4.07
C ILE A 244 -9.34 -35.61 3.69
N PHE A 245 -10.04 -36.48 2.97
CA PHE A 245 -9.51 -37.75 2.46
C PHE A 245 -9.04 -37.65 1.02
#